data_AF-A0A2K9E6J3-F1
#
_entry.id   AF-A0A2K9E6J3-F1
#
_cell.length_a   1.000
_cell.length_b   1.000
_cell.length_c   1.000
_cell.angle_alpha   90.00
_cell.angle_beta   90.00
_cell.angle_gamma   90.00
#
_symmetry.space_group_name_H-M   'P 1'
#
loop_
_entity.id
_entity.type
_entity.pdbx_description
1 polymer ?
#
loop_
_entity_poly.entity_id
_entity_poly.type
_entity_poly.pdbx_seq_one_letter_code
_entity_poly.pdbx_strand_id
1 'polypeptide(L)'
;MQVFKNKIVIISIFILIALIILVYTQFLSPVSFSLNSANWYVVDDIEFNSINYHYSEEYKNSPSNDTQYLTDSEVLPSNDKNDYVKVFYNVKAKNKSIFDIVQVDSMVYEIDDKYKDRFLYSYSASCIMVQSVNRLGNSLIPCDVYIYVGGLEEEEIKDLIKSISLKLIYQTEFFGTRTKILDTRNVNEFINSPYILAE
;
A
#
# COMPACT_ATOMS: atom_id res chain seq x y z
N MET A 1 42.69 -21.99 32.16
CA MET A 1 42.32 -20.56 32.16
C MET A 1 42.04 -20.00 30.77
N GLN A 2 42.85 -20.31 29.75
CA GLN A 2 42.68 -19.80 28.38
C GLN A 2 41.39 -20.28 27.67
N VAL A 3 40.99 -21.54 27.89
CA VAL A 3 39.70 -22.10 27.38
C VAL A 3 38.48 -21.34 27.92
N PHE A 4 38.52 -20.93 29.20
CA PHE A 4 37.43 -20.16 29.81
C PHE A 4 37.36 -18.72 29.26
N LYS A 5 38.51 -18.06 29.04
CA LYS A 5 38.56 -16.74 28.39
C LYS A 5 38.00 -16.78 26.97
N ASN A 6 38.34 -17.80 26.19
CA ASN A 6 37.82 -17.96 24.82
C ASN A 6 36.30 -18.20 24.81
N LYS A 7 35.76 -18.98 25.76
CA LYS A 7 34.31 -19.18 25.92
C LYS A 7 33.57 -17.88 26.27
N ILE A 8 34.13 -17.07 27.16
CA ILE A 8 33.55 -15.76 27.53
C ILE A 8 33.50 -14.83 26.30
N VAL A 9 34.61 -14.73 25.55
CA VAL A 9 34.66 -13.91 24.33
C VAL A 9 33.62 -14.36 23.31
N ILE A 10 33.47 -15.67 23.09
CA ILE A 10 32.46 -16.22 22.18
C ILE A 10 31.04 -15.86 22.64
N ILE A 11 30.73 -16.06 23.92
CA ILE A 11 29.41 -15.70 24.49
C ILE A 11 29.13 -14.20 24.33
N SER A 12 30.11 -13.34 24.59
CA SER A 12 29.99 -11.90 24.42
C SER A 12 29.67 -11.51 22.97
N ILE A 13 30.29 -12.17 21.99
CA ILE A 13 29.99 -11.96 20.56
C ILE A 13 28.54 -12.36 20.25
N PHE A 14 28.08 -13.52 20.73
CA PHE A 14 26.69 -13.95 20.52
C PHE A 14 25.67 -12.98 21.14
N ILE A 15 25.94 -12.49 22.34
CA ILE A 15 25.08 -11.49 23.00
C ILE A 15 25.04 -10.21 22.17
N LEU A 16 26.19 -9.72 21.68
CA LEU A 16 26.25 -8.52 20.86
C LEU A 16 25.45 -8.69 19.56
N ILE A 17 25.59 -9.83 18.87
CA ILE A 17 24.82 -10.14 17.66
C ILE A 17 23.31 -10.17 17.96
N ALA A 18 22.90 -10.84 19.04
CA ALA A 18 21.50 -10.89 19.44
C ALA A 18 20.93 -9.48 19.72
N LEU A 19 21.71 -8.62 20.39
CA LEU A 19 21.33 -7.26 20.70
C LEU A 19 21.20 -6.40 19.43
N ILE A 20 22.11 -6.56 18.46
CA ILE A 20 22.01 -5.92 17.13
C ILE A 20 20.74 -6.36 16.40
N ILE A 21 20.44 -7.66 16.40
CA ILE A 21 19.23 -8.20 15.75
C ILE A 21 17.97 -7.66 16.43
N LEU A 22 17.94 -7.58 17.77
CA LEU A 22 16.82 -7.01 18.50
C LEU A 22 16.64 -5.52 18.20
N VAL A 23 17.72 -4.73 18.22
CA VAL A 23 17.65 -3.32 17.85
C VAL A 23 17.11 -3.16 16.41
N TYR A 24 17.60 -3.98 15.48
CA TYR A 24 17.14 -3.90 14.10
C TYR A 24 15.67 -4.30 13.92
N THR A 25 15.25 -5.42 14.51
CA THR A 25 13.91 -6.01 14.30
C THR A 25 12.82 -5.40 15.17
N GLN A 26 13.15 -4.73 16.27
CA GLN A 26 12.16 -4.09 17.12
C GLN A 26 12.12 -2.56 16.90
N PHE A 27 13.24 -1.95 16.54
CA PHE A 27 13.38 -0.49 16.50
C PHE A 27 13.58 0.04 15.09
N LEU A 28 14.58 -0.45 14.35
CA LEU A 28 14.95 0.17 13.06
C LEU A 28 14.01 -0.23 11.91
N SER A 29 13.73 -1.52 11.76
CA SER A 29 12.90 -2.08 10.68
C SER A 29 11.98 -3.20 11.20
N PRO A 30 11.00 -2.85 12.05
CA PRO A 30 10.08 -3.82 12.64
C PRO A 30 9.13 -4.45 11.63
N VAL A 31 8.84 -3.75 10.53
CA VAL A 31 8.08 -4.30 9.41
C VAL A 31 8.89 -4.15 8.12
N SER A 32 8.76 -5.14 7.25
CA SER A 32 9.12 -5.01 5.83
C SER A 32 7.86 -5.07 5.00
N PHE A 33 7.80 -4.21 3.98
CA PHE A 33 6.73 -4.16 3.00
C PHE A 33 7.29 -4.52 1.63
N SER A 34 6.53 -5.27 0.86
CA SER A 34 6.85 -5.64 -0.52
C SER A 34 5.57 -5.71 -1.33
N LEU A 35 5.65 -5.34 -2.60
CA LEU A 35 4.56 -5.39 -3.55
C LEU A 35 5.07 -6.14 -4.78
N ASN A 36 4.46 -7.29 -5.07
CA ASN A 36 4.86 -8.13 -6.21
C ASN A 36 3.83 -8.08 -7.34
N SER A 37 2.55 -7.98 -6.98
CA SER A 37 1.44 -7.98 -7.91
C SER A 37 0.49 -6.80 -7.67
N ALA A 38 -0.15 -6.37 -8.75
CA ALA A 38 -1.30 -5.48 -8.70
C ALA A 38 -2.48 -6.16 -9.41
N ASN A 39 -3.62 -6.17 -8.74
CA ASN A 39 -4.85 -6.67 -9.34
C ASN A 39 -5.60 -5.47 -9.93
N TRP A 40 -6.22 -5.65 -11.09
CA TRP A 40 -7.05 -4.61 -11.67
C TRP A 40 -8.25 -5.22 -12.37
N TYR A 41 -9.34 -4.48 -12.47
CA TYR A 41 -10.48 -4.87 -13.28
C TYR A 41 -11.31 -3.64 -13.66
N VAL A 42 -12.09 -3.78 -14.73
CA VAL A 42 -13.05 -2.76 -15.17
C VAL A 42 -14.18 -2.65 -14.15
N VAL A 43 -14.43 -1.45 -13.65
CA VAL A 43 -15.41 -1.22 -12.58
C VAL A 43 -16.81 -1.74 -12.94
N ASP A 44 -17.53 -2.23 -11.94
CA ASP A 44 -18.92 -2.64 -12.12
C ASP A 44 -19.89 -1.43 -12.04
N ASP A 45 -21.20 -1.69 -12.17
CA ASP A 45 -22.21 -0.63 -12.12
C ASP A 45 -22.29 0.05 -10.74
N ILE A 46 -22.03 -0.68 -9.65
CA ILE A 46 -22.08 -0.13 -8.28
C ILE A 46 -20.89 0.81 -8.09
N GLU A 47 -19.71 0.38 -8.51
CA GLU A 47 -18.49 1.17 -8.43
C GLU A 47 -18.53 2.38 -9.37
N PHE A 48 -19.06 2.24 -10.58
CA PHE A 48 -19.25 3.37 -11.47
C PHE A 48 -20.23 4.42 -10.89
N ASN A 49 -21.30 3.97 -10.24
CA ASN A 49 -22.20 4.88 -9.52
C ASN A 49 -21.50 5.56 -8.33
N SER A 50 -20.61 4.85 -7.63
CA SER A 50 -19.78 5.44 -6.57
C SER A 50 -18.84 6.50 -7.12
N ILE A 51 -18.15 6.25 -8.24
CA ILE A 51 -17.31 7.24 -8.92
C ILE A 51 -18.13 8.49 -9.27
N ASN A 52 -19.32 8.32 -9.85
CA ASN A 52 -20.21 9.44 -10.16
C ASN A 52 -20.57 10.25 -8.92
N TYR A 53 -20.97 9.58 -7.83
CA TYR A 53 -21.29 10.22 -6.56
C TYR A 53 -20.10 11.01 -5.98
N HIS A 54 -18.89 10.45 -6.03
CA HIS A 54 -17.69 11.11 -5.54
C HIS A 54 -17.44 12.43 -6.27
N TYR A 55 -17.67 12.50 -7.59
CA TYR A 55 -17.46 13.71 -8.39
C TYR A 55 -18.62 14.70 -8.34
N SER A 56 -19.87 14.23 -8.27
CA SER A 56 -21.04 15.10 -8.30
C SER A 56 -21.36 15.69 -6.93
N GLU A 57 -21.19 14.91 -5.85
CA GLU A 57 -21.63 15.28 -4.51
C GLU A 57 -20.47 15.45 -3.53
N GLU A 58 -19.60 14.45 -3.39
CA GLU A 58 -18.64 14.42 -2.28
C GLU A 58 -17.49 15.41 -2.46
N TYR A 59 -16.85 15.44 -3.64
CA TYR A 59 -15.73 16.33 -3.95
C TYR A 59 -16.07 17.81 -3.74
N LYS A 60 -17.31 18.21 -4.11
CA LYS A 60 -17.74 19.62 -4.07
C LYS A 60 -18.37 20.02 -2.74
N ASN A 61 -19.16 19.14 -2.13
CA ASN A 61 -20.04 19.53 -1.03
C ASN A 61 -19.55 19.03 0.33
N SER A 62 -18.82 17.91 0.40
CA SER A 62 -18.42 17.31 1.68
C SER A 62 -17.31 16.25 1.51
N PRO A 63 -16.05 16.64 1.25
CA PRO A 63 -14.97 15.68 1.06
C PRO A 63 -14.79 14.81 2.32
N SER A 64 -14.78 13.49 2.14
CA SER A 64 -14.49 12.54 3.23
C SER A 64 -13.02 12.61 3.65
N ASN A 65 -12.75 12.39 4.93
CA ASN A 65 -11.38 12.22 5.44
C ASN A 65 -10.73 10.90 4.99
N ASP A 66 -11.53 9.95 4.52
CA ASP A 66 -11.11 8.61 4.14
C ASP A 66 -10.84 8.47 2.61
N THR A 67 -11.23 9.49 1.84
CA THR A 67 -11.06 9.56 0.39
C THR A 67 -9.92 10.53 0.07
N GLN A 68 -8.91 10.05 -0.64
CA GLN A 68 -7.88 10.91 -1.23
C GLN A 68 -8.21 11.14 -2.70
N TYR A 69 -8.62 12.35 -3.05
CA TYR A 69 -8.79 12.76 -4.44
C TYR A 69 -7.42 13.02 -5.08
N LEU A 70 -7.20 12.45 -6.28
CA LEU A 70 -5.90 12.44 -6.96
C LEU A 70 -5.87 13.32 -8.21
N THR A 71 -7.04 13.80 -8.63
CA THR A 71 -7.19 14.82 -9.67
C THR A 71 -7.79 16.08 -9.08
N ASP A 72 -7.44 17.21 -9.70
CA ASP A 72 -8.06 18.51 -9.41
C ASP A 72 -9.33 18.73 -10.26
N SER A 73 -9.64 17.80 -11.19
CA SER A 73 -10.81 17.90 -12.07
C SER A 73 -12.11 17.61 -11.33
N GLU A 74 -13.05 18.55 -11.42
CA GLU A 74 -14.42 18.41 -10.90
C GLU A 74 -15.38 17.66 -11.85
N VAL A 75 -14.89 17.24 -13.01
CA VAL A 75 -15.69 16.60 -14.05
C VAL A 75 -15.09 15.25 -14.40
N LEU A 76 -15.96 14.25 -14.52
CA LEU A 76 -15.55 12.92 -14.94
C LEU A 76 -15.08 12.91 -16.40
N PRO A 77 -13.96 12.25 -16.72
CA PRO A 77 -13.43 12.20 -18.08
C PRO A 77 -14.33 11.50 -19.11
N SER A 78 -15.18 10.57 -18.67
CA SER A 78 -16.08 9.77 -19.52
C SER A 78 -17.36 9.34 -18.78
N ASN A 79 -18.43 9.09 -19.54
CA ASN A 79 -19.67 8.51 -19.04
C ASN A 79 -19.76 6.99 -19.30
N ASP A 80 -18.75 6.39 -19.95
CA ASP A 80 -18.68 4.94 -20.16
C ASP A 80 -17.97 4.29 -18.97
N LYS A 81 -18.64 3.36 -18.28
CA LYS A 81 -18.05 2.62 -17.17
C LYS A 81 -16.81 1.81 -17.58
N ASN A 82 -16.74 1.37 -18.84
CA ASN A 82 -15.63 0.55 -19.33
C ASN A 82 -14.32 1.34 -19.45
N ASP A 83 -14.39 2.67 -19.38
CA ASP A 83 -13.21 3.54 -19.37
C ASP A 83 -12.58 3.67 -17.97
N TYR A 84 -13.07 2.94 -16.98
CA TYR A 84 -12.61 3.04 -15.60
C TYR A 84 -12.20 1.68 -15.06
N VAL A 85 -11.07 1.67 -14.34
CA VAL A 85 -10.58 0.48 -13.66
C VAL A 85 -10.36 0.78 -12.20
N LYS A 86 -10.59 -0.25 -11.39
CA LYS A 86 -10.12 -0.30 -10.02
C LYS A 86 -8.84 -1.11 -9.95
N VAL A 87 -7.87 -0.61 -9.20
CA VAL A 87 -6.58 -1.25 -8.97
C VAL A 87 -6.39 -1.51 -7.48
N PHE A 88 -5.99 -2.73 -7.15
CA PHE A 88 -5.62 -3.17 -5.80
C PHE A 88 -4.12 -3.43 -5.78
N TYR A 89 -3.40 -2.59 -5.04
CA TYR A 89 -2.02 -2.88 -4.72
C TYR A 89 -1.97 -3.77 -3.49
N ASN A 90 -1.64 -5.05 -3.68
CA ASN A 90 -1.57 -6.05 -2.63
C ASN A 90 -0.21 -5.98 -1.91
N VAL A 91 -0.07 -5.05 -0.97
CA VAL A 91 1.18 -4.87 -0.23
C VAL A 91 1.31 -5.97 0.83
N LYS A 92 2.28 -6.86 0.65
CA LYS A 92 2.66 -7.85 1.66
C LYS A 92 3.43 -7.15 2.77
N ALA A 93 2.92 -7.23 3.99
CA ALA A 93 3.57 -6.75 5.20
C ALA A 93 4.05 -7.95 6.03
N LYS A 94 5.34 -7.96 6.39
CA LYS A 94 5.94 -8.93 7.29
C LYS A 94 6.41 -8.25 8.56
N ASN A 95 5.82 -8.62 9.68
CA ASN A 95 6.21 -8.15 11.00
C ASN A 95 7.38 -9.00 11.53
N LYS A 96 8.48 -8.34 11.85
CA LYS A 96 9.70 -8.92 12.46
C LYS A 96 9.75 -8.62 13.96
N SER A 97 8.85 -7.78 14.44
CA SER A 97 8.71 -7.40 15.84
C SER A 97 8.01 -8.51 16.63
N ILE A 98 8.35 -8.61 17.91
CA ILE A 98 7.60 -9.43 18.89
C ILE A 98 6.32 -8.73 19.35
N PHE A 99 6.13 -7.49 18.93
CA PHE A 99 4.95 -6.67 19.19
C PHE A 99 4.08 -6.59 17.94
N ASP A 100 2.78 -6.42 18.15
CA ASP A 100 1.82 -6.26 17.07
C ASP A 100 1.98 -4.87 16.43
N ILE A 101 1.70 -4.78 15.13
CA ILE A 101 1.71 -3.52 14.38
C ILE A 101 0.26 -3.20 14.09
N VAL A 102 -0.22 -2.06 14.59
CA VAL A 102 -1.62 -1.67 14.50
C VAL A 102 -1.77 -0.48 13.55
N GLN A 103 -2.96 -0.33 12.98
CA GLN A 103 -3.33 0.80 12.12
C GLN A 103 -2.35 0.96 10.94
N VAL A 104 -2.21 -0.09 10.14
CA VAL A 104 -1.46 0.01 8.89
C VAL A 104 -2.37 0.60 7.83
N ASP A 105 -2.10 1.83 7.45
CA ASP A 105 -2.81 2.54 6.41
C ASP A 105 -1.96 2.67 5.13
N SER A 106 -2.63 2.81 3.99
CA SER A 106 -2.00 2.96 2.68
C SER A 106 -2.69 4.09 1.91
N MET A 107 -1.92 4.92 1.23
CA MET A 107 -2.41 6.03 0.42
C MET A 107 -1.48 6.28 -0.77
N VAL A 108 -1.96 6.97 -1.80
CA VAL A 108 -1.11 7.38 -2.92
C VAL A 108 -0.23 8.55 -2.48
N TYR A 109 1.06 8.48 -2.76
CA TYR A 109 2.04 9.49 -2.38
C TYR A 109 2.39 10.42 -3.53
N GLU A 110 2.83 9.83 -4.63
CA GLU A 110 3.30 10.52 -5.82
C GLU A 110 2.81 9.77 -7.05
N ILE A 111 2.56 10.52 -8.12
CA ILE A 111 2.14 10.02 -9.44
C ILE A 111 3.08 10.65 -10.46
N ASP A 112 3.52 9.87 -11.45
CA ASP A 112 4.30 10.38 -12.58
C ASP A 112 3.48 11.44 -13.34
N ASP A 113 4.10 12.59 -13.63
CA ASP A 113 3.49 13.70 -14.36
C ASP A 113 2.85 13.27 -15.68
N LYS A 114 3.39 12.24 -16.34
CA LYS A 114 2.83 11.68 -17.59
C LYS A 114 1.36 11.25 -17.44
N TYR A 115 0.97 10.82 -16.24
CA TYR A 115 -0.29 10.13 -15.98
C TYR A 115 -1.15 10.78 -14.91
N LYS A 116 -0.72 11.91 -14.35
CA LYS A 116 -1.37 12.58 -13.21
C LYS A 116 -2.89 12.72 -13.37
N ASP A 117 -3.36 13.14 -14.55
CA ASP A 117 -4.78 13.40 -14.81
C ASP A 117 -5.65 12.13 -15.01
N ARG A 118 -5.04 10.94 -14.98
CA ARG A 118 -5.73 9.65 -15.13
C ARG A 118 -6.20 9.07 -13.80
N PHE A 119 -5.62 9.49 -12.68
CA PHE A 119 -5.98 8.99 -11.35
C PHE A 119 -7.12 9.80 -10.75
N LEU A 120 -8.18 9.11 -10.29
CA LEU A 120 -9.38 9.78 -9.81
C LEU A 120 -9.32 10.02 -8.31
N TYR A 121 -9.31 8.93 -7.55
CA TYR A 121 -9.21 8.93 -6.10
C TYR A 121 -8.72 7.57 -5.60
N SER A 122 -8.28 7.52 -4.36
CA SER A 122 -7.98 6.29 -3.63
C SER A 122 -8.66 6.30 -2.27
N TYR A 123 -9.01 5.11 -1.78
CA TYR A 123 -9.41 4.95 -0.39
C TYR A 123 -8.22 4.57 0.46
N SER A 124 -8.18 5.10 1.68
CA SER A 124 -7.23 4.63 2.67
C SER A 124 -7.55 3.18 3.05
N ALA A 125 -6.53 2.37 3.33
CA ALA A 125 -6.74 1.00 3.79
C ALA A 125 -7.62 0.95 5.06
N SER A 126 -7.48 1.94 5.95
CA SER A 126 -8.27 2.04 7.18
C SER A 126 -9.77 2.29 6.95
N CYS A 127 -10.16 2.88 5.82
CA CYS A 127 -11.55 3.02 5.40
C CYS A 127 -12.18 1.65 5.07
N ILE A 128 -11.37 0.75 4.50
CA ILE A 128 -11.81 -0.56 4.03
C ILE A 128 -11.83 -1.56 5.19
N MET A 129 -10.74 -1.62 5.97
CA MET A 129 -10.63 -2.49 7.13
C MET A 129 -9.53 -2.01 8.07
N VAL A 130 -9.72 -2.16 9.39
CA VAL A 130 -8.63 -1.96 10.35
C VAL A 130 -7.56 -3.03 10.09
N GLN A 131 -6.44 -2.61 9.50
CA GLN A 131 -5.34 -3.52 9.21
C GLN A 131 -4.35 -3.56 10.38
N SER A 132 -4.07 -4.77 10.84
CA SER A 132 -2.99 -5.05 11.77
C SER A 132 -2.10 -6.17 11.24
N VAL A 133 -0.84 -6.18 11.69
CA VAL A 133 0.10 -7.25 11.42
C VAL A 133 0.53 -7.84 12.75
N ASN A 134 0.04 -9.05 13.02
CA ASN A 134 0.39 -9.80 14.22
C ASN A 134 1.91 -9.91 14.38
N ARG A 135 2.38 -9.98 15.62
CA ARG A 135 3.77 -10.22 15.98
C ARG A 135 4.33 -11.41 15.19
N LEU A 136 5.52 -11.23 14.62
CA LEU A 136 6.19 -12.25 13.81
C LEU A 136 5.34 -12.83 12.66
N GLY A 137 4.25 -12.16 12.29
CA GLY A 137 3.27 -12.60 11.31
C GLY A 137 3.37 -11.88 9.97
N ASN A 138 2.47 -12.23 9.06
CA ASN A 138 2.31 -11.57 7.77
C ASN A 138 0.86 -11.14 7.58
N SER A 139 0.66 -10.04 6.86
CA SER A 139 -0.66 -9.55 6.44
C SER A 139 -0.58 -8.98 5.03
N LEU A 140 -1.73 -8.93 4.36
CA LEU A 140 -1.92 -8.18 3.11
C LEU A 140 -2.60 -6.86 3.43
N ILE A 141 -1.99 -5.77 2.97
CA ILE A 141 -2.50 -4.41 3.13
C ILE A 141 -2.96 -3.94 1.75
N PRO A 142 -4.28 -3.84 1.51
CA PRO A 142 -4.79 -3.35 0.24
C PRO A 142 -4.56 -1.84 0.11
N CYS A 143 -4.47 -1.37 -1.13
CA CYS A 143 -4.58 0.03 -1.49
C CYS A 143 -5.42 0.09 -2.76
N ASP A 144 -6.62 0.67 -2.64
CA ASP A 144 -7.60 0.70 -3.72
C ASP A 144 -7.52 2.06 -4.41
N VAL A 145 -7.28 2.03 -5.72
CA VAL A 145 -7.14 3.24 -6.55
C VAL A 145 -8.05 3.13 -7.76
N TYR A 146 -8.85 4.17 -7.99
CA TYR A 146 -9.71 4.29 -9.16
C TYR A 146 -9.05 5.14 -10.23
N ILE A 147 -9.03 4.62 -11.46
CA ILE A 147 -8.24 5.19 -12.56
C ILE A 147 -9.10 5.24 -13.83
N TYR A 148 -8.98 6.32 -14.59
CA TYR A 148 -9.50 6.48 -15.94
C TYR A 148 -8.50 5.94 -16.98
N VAL A 149 -8.93 4.95 -17.75
CA VAL A 149 -8.13 4.26 -18.78
C VAL A 149 -8.66 4.43 -20.20
N GLY A 150 -9.70 5.25 -20.41
CA GLY A 150 -10.29 5.47 -21.73
C GLY A 150 -9.25 5.80 -22.80
N GLY A 151 -9.29 5.05 -23.90
CA GLY A 151 -8.37 5.18 -25.02
C GLY A 151 -6.94 4.70 -24.79
N LEU A 152 -6.66 3.96 -23.71
CA LEU A 152 -5.37 3.31 -23.48
C LEU A 152 -5.41 1.83 -23.87
N GLU A 153 -4.31 1.36 -24.44
CA GLU A 153 -4.08 -0.08 -24.66
C GLU A 153 -3.65 -0.76 -23.35
N GLU A 154 -3.79 -2.08 -23.26
CA GLU A 154 -3.52 -2.83 -22.01
C GLU A 154 -2.10 -2.61 -21.46
N GLU A 155 -1.09 -2.51 -22.31
CA GLU A 155 0.29 -2.24 -21.89
C GLU A 155 0.45 -0.82 -21.33
N GLU A 156 -0.27 0.16 -21.88
CA GLU A 156 -0.29 1.52 -21.35
C GLU A 156 -1.01 1.60 -20.01
N ILE A 157 -2.04 0.77 -19.79
CA ILE A 157 -2.70 0.62 -18.49
C ILE A 157 -1.72 0.04 -17.47
N LYS A 158 -0.91 -0.96 -17.82
CA LYS A 158 0.12 -1.51 -16.92
C LYS A 158 1.18 -0.47 -16.57
N ASP A 159 1.63 0.31 -17.55
CA ASP A 159 2.58 1.42 -17.31
C ASP A 159 1.96 2.51 -16.42
N LEU A 160 0.68 2.82 -16.61
CA LEU A 160 -0.09 3.71 -15.75
C LEU A 160 -0.15 3.18 -14.30
N ILE A 161 -0.43 1.89 -14.08
CA ILE A 161 -0.44 1.27 -12.74
C ILE A 161 0.94 1.34 -12.05
N LYS A 162 2.02 1.25 -12.84
CA LYS A 162 3.40 1.39 -12.32
C LYS A 162 3.81 2.82 -12.01
N SER A 163 2.99 3.80 -12.39
CA SER A 163 3.37 5.22 -12.35
C SER A 163 3.16 5.89 -11.00
N ILE A 164 2.91 5.12 -9.93
CA ILE A 164 2.67 5.68 -8.60
C ILE A 164 3.69 5.22 -7.56
N SER A 165 3.77 6.00 -6.48
CA SER A 165 4.35 5.55 -5.23
C SER A 165 3.27 5.55 -4.16
N LEU A 166 3.29 4.52 -3.32
CA LEU A 166 2.40 4.38 -2.17
C LEU A 166 3.11 4.85 -0.90
N LYS A 167 2.39 5.54 -0.03
CA LYS A 167 2.83 5.84 1.33
C LYS A 167 2.07 4.94 2.30
N LEU A 168 2.82 4.14 3.03
CA LEU A 168 2.33 3.30 4.10
C LEU A 168 2.55 4.03 5.42
N ILE A 169 1.51 4.14 6.23
CA ILE A 169 1.55 4.74 7.56
C ILE A 169 1.21 3.64 8.56
N TYR A 170 2.02 3.44 9.60
CA TYR A 170 1.79 2.35 10.55
C TYR A 170 2.22 2.74 11.96
N GLN A 171 1.49 2.25 12.96
CA GLN A 171 1.80 2.51 14.35
C GLN A 171 2.55 1.34 14.99
N THR A 172 3.64 1.68 15.67
CA THR A 172 4.43 0.77 16.50
C THR A 172 4.19 1.07 17.97
N GLU A 173 4.27 0.06 18.83
CA GLU A 173 4.04 0.21 20.27
C GLU A 173 5.03 1.19 20.94
N PHE A 174 6.29 1.25 20.49
CA PHE A 174 7.34 2.04 21.15
C PHE A 174 7.71 3.36 20.47
N PHE A 175 7.47 3.50 19.16
CA PHE A 175 7.95 4.66 18.36
C PHE A 175 6.82 5.44 17.70
N GLY A 176 5.58 5.17 18.09
CA GLY A 176 4.41 5.84 17.52
C GLY A 176 4.28 5.57 16.03
N THR A 177 3.80 6.58 15.30
CA THR A 177 3.50 6.51 13.87
C THR A 177 4.78 6.59 13.04
N ARG A 178 4.91 5.67 12.08
CA ARG A 178 6.02 5.58 11.14
C ARG A 178 5.48 5.56 9.72
N THR A 179 6.33 5.94 8.76
CA THR A 179 5.98 5.97 7.35
C THR A 179 6.99 5.20 6.52
N LYS A 180 6.52 4.60 5.42
CA LYS A 180 7.36 3.96 4.40
C LYS A 180 6.80 4.28 3.02
N ILE A 181 7.65 4.75 2.13
CA ILE A 181 7.32 4.90 0.71
C ILE A 181 7.64 3.57 0.01
N LEU A 182 6.69 3.10 -0.79
CA LEU A 182 6.80 1.90 -1.61
C LEU A 182 6.55 2.27 -3.07
N ASP A 183 7.51 1.96 -3.91
CA ASP A 183 7.49 2.26 -5.34
C ASP A 183 6.81 1.11 -6.11
N THR A 184 5.80 1.41 -6.93
CA THR A 184 5.07 0.39 -7.70
C THR A 184 5.73 0.07 -9.05
N ARG A 185 6.79 0.78 -9.44
CA ARG A 185 7.51 0.52 -10.71
C ARG A 185 8.08 -0.89 -10.82
N ASN A 186 8.33 -1.55 -9.69
CA ASN A 186 8.85 -2.92 -9.64
C ASN A 186 7.76 -4.00 -9.62
N VAL A 187 6.48 -3.64 -9.77
CA VAL A 187 5.40 -4.62 -9.94
C VAL A 187 5.59 -5.36 -11.25
N ASN A 188 5.74 -6.67 -11.15
CA ASN A 188 6.03 -7.53 -12.31
C ASN A 188 4.82 -8.39 -12.72
N GLU A 189 3.80 -8.46 -11.86
CA GLU A 189 2.62 -9.29 -12.09
C GLU A 189 1.36 -8.43 -12.06
N PHE A 190 0.58 -8.51 -13.15
CA PHE A 190 -0.68 -7.79 -13.32
C PHE A 190 -1.79 -8.81 -13.50
N ILE A 191 -2.75 -8.78 -12.58
CA ILE A 191 -3.80 -9.80 -12.51
C ILE A 191 -5.12 -9.13 -12.83
N ASN A 192 -5.73 -9.47 -13.96
CA ASN A 192 -7.05 -8.97 -14.31
C ASN A 192 -8.12 -9.76 -13.52
N SER A 193 -8.41 -9.32 -12.30
CA SER A 193 -9.31 -10.01 -11.37
C SER A 193 -9.81 -9.08 -10.27
N PRO A 194 -11.10 -9.17 -9.88
CA PRO A 194 -11.65 -8.45 -8.75
C PRO A 194 -11.30 -9.05 -7.39
N TYR A 195 -10.64 -10.21 -7.37
CA TYR A 195 -10.32 -10.91 -6.13
C TYR A 195 -8.87 -10.72 -5.73
N ILE A 196 -8.64 -10.39 -4.46
CA ILE A 196 -7.31 -10.47 -3.83
C ILE A 196 -6.89 -11.94 -3.80
N LEU A 197 -5.78 -12.27 -4.43
CA LEU A 197 -5.20 -13.60 -4.30
C LEU A 197 -4.48 -13.69 -2.95
N ALA A 198 -5.08 -14.44 -2.03
CA ALA A 198 -4.39 -14.82 -0.81
C ALA A 198 -3.37 -15.92 -1.14
N GLU A 199 -2.08 -15.60 -1.05
CA GLU A 199 -0.99 -16.58 -0.98
C GLU A 199 -0.63 -16.90 0.47
#